data_AF-H1HJG3-F1
#
_entry.id   AF-H1HJG3-F1
#
_cell.length_a   1.000
_cell.length_b   1.000
_cell.length_c   1.000
_cell.angle_alpha   90.00
_cell.angle_beta   90.00
_cell.angle_gamma   90.00
#
_symmetry.space_group_name_H-M   'P 1'
#
loop_
_entity.id
_entity.type
_entity.pdbx_description
1 polymer ?
#
loop_
_entity_poly.entity_id
_entity_poly.type
_entity_poly.pdbx_seq_one_letter_code
_entity_poly.pdbx_strand_id
1 'polypeptide(L)'
;MSLHHIRCVFFLVTLHNYSDKEMKVKILILLFLQVLGCSFVLADTTPNASPTAVFKDAAGNEHQDSFEGSAPVTASFKANPQDIVGWTAYYEWRFFHGNEVKPYLQRYEEDTQYTFDRSGNHRVILRATFISGNDTIIHEYSPITVSLFESRLELPNAFSPNGDGINDVYKVKSSSRSIIEFHAKIYNRWGQKLYEWDSIDGGWDGKFHGKDVAQGVYYVVVEALGADGKRYSIKRDINLLRNHTVAAGYGRAAVENRAEVGSGHDEYAVALPSTIGETYHLPIGKVQSRHVGTVFPPWRDCC
;
A
#
# COMPACT_ATOMS: atom_id res chain seq x y z
N MET A 1 -11.70 3.48 -46.37
CA MET A 1 -12.36 4.50 -47.23
C MET A 1 -13.69 3.94 -47.68
N SER A 2 -14.76 4.36 -46.99
CA SER A 2 -16.11 3.82 -47.10
C SER A 2 -16.92 4.57 -48.16
N LEU A 3 -17.83 3.83 -48.81
CA LEU A 3 -18.66 4.09 -49.99
C LEU A 3 -19.60 5.33 -49.92
N HIS A 4 -19.44 6.20 -48.92
CA HIS A 4 -20.30 7.38 -48.68
C HIS A 4 -19.92 8.62 -49.49
N HIS A 5 -18.68 8.73 -49.99
CA HIS A 5 -18.27 9.92 -50.74
C HIS A 5 -18.71 9.96 -52.21
N ILE A 6 -19.03 8.80 -52.82
CA ILE A 6 -19.33 8.73 -54.25
C ILE A 6 -20.81 9.04 -54.57
N ARG A 7 -21.72 8.89 -53.59
CA ARG A 7 -23.15 9.17 -53.79
C ARG A 7 -23.53 10.65 -53.69
N CYS A 8 -22.67 11.48 -53.10
CA CYS A 8 -22.94 12.92 -52.97
C CYS A 8 -22.65 13.71 -54.27
N VAL A 9 -21.70 13.24 -55.09
CA VAL A 9 -21.27 13.96 -56.30
C VAL A 9 -22.21 13.71 -57.49
N PHE A 10 -22.87 12.55 -57.55
CA PHE A 10 -23.75 12.20 -58.68
C PHE A 10 -25.14 12.87 -58.64
N PHE A 11 -25.58 13.35 -57.48
CA PHE A 11 -26.90 13.98 -57.34
C PHE A 11 -26.89 15.49 -57.67
N LEU A 12 -25.72 16.13 -57.63
CA LEU A 12 -25.55 17.55 -57.97
C LEU A 12 -25.60 17.83 -59.48
N VAL A 13 -25.29 16.84 -60.32
CA VAL A 13 -25.21 17.02 -61.79
C VAL A 13 -26.58 16.92 -62.49
N THR A 14 -27.60 16.37 -61.85
CA THR A 14 -28.94 16.19 -62.46
C THR A 14 -29.88 17.40 -62.28
N LEU A 15 -29.48 18.46 -61.58
CA LEU A 15 -30.31 19.66 -61.39
C LEU A 15 -30.04 20.77 -62.44
N HIS A 16 -29.06 20.60 -63.32
CA HIS A 16 -28.71 21.62 -64.31
C HIS A 16 -29.63 21.64 -65.55
N ASN A 17 -30.45 20.61 -65.77
CA ASN A 17 -31.35 20.50 -66.93
C ASN A 17 -32.84 20.72 -66.61
N TYR A 18 -33.19 21.23 -65.43
CA TYR A 18 -34.58 21.55 -65.11
C TYR A 18 -34.85 23.06 -65.24
N SER A 19 -35.78 23.43 -66.13
CA SER A 19 -35.98 24.77 -66.68
C SER A 19 -37.16 25.55 -66.07
N ASP A 20 -37.66 25.14 -64.91
CA ASP A 20 -38.78 25.85 -64.26
C ASP A 20 -38.38 26.36 -62.87
N LYS A 21 -38.43 27.69 -62.68
CA LYS A 21 -38.02 28.37 -61.44
C LYS A 21 -38.95 28.01 -60.27
N GLU A 22 -40.24 27.80 -60.54
CA GLU A 22 -41.23 27.37 -59.54
C GLU A 22 -40.87 26.01 -58.92
N MET A 23 -40.40 25.07 -59.73
CA MET A 23 -40.10 23.73 -59.27
C MET A 23 -38.78 23.66 -58.49
N LYS A 24 -37.79 24.50 -58.82
CA LYS A 24 -36.56 24.64 -58.05
C LYS A 24 -36.82 25.19 -56.65
N VAL A 25 -37.69 26.19 -56.51
CA VAL A 25 -38.08 26.73 -55.20
C VAL A 25 -38.83 25.69 -54.38
N LYS A 26 -39.74 24.91 -54.99
CA LYS A 26 -40.46 23.81 -54.31
C LYS A 26 -39.52 22.69 -53.86
N ILE A 27 -38.52 22.32 -54.66
CA ILE A 27 -37.49 21.35 -54.28
C ILE A 27 -36.60 21.90 -53.16
N LEU A 28 -36.22 23.19 -53.21
CA LEU A 28 -35.44 23.81 -52.15
C LEU A 28 -36.22 23.89 -50.84
N ILE A 29 -37.52 24.20 -50.89
CA ILE A 29 -38.43 24.22 -49.74
C ILE A 29 -38.61 22.81 -49.18
N LEU A 30 -38.77 21.78 -50.03
CA LEU A 30 -38.84 20.38 -49.60
C LEU A 30 -37.54 19.91 -48.95
N LEU A 31 -36.38 20.26 -49.50
CA LEU A 31 -35.08 19.97 -48.89
C LEU A 31 -34.88 20.73 -47.57
N PHE A 32 -35.34 21.98 -47.48
CA PHE A 32 -35.29 22.78 -46.26
C PHE A 32 -36.26 22.25 -45.19
N LEU A 33 -37.43 21.75 -45.58
CA LEU A 33 -38.36 21.03 -44.69
C LEU A 33 -37.79 19.67 -44.23
N GLN A 34 -37.03 18.98 -45.08
CA GLN A 34 -36.33 17.74 -44.69
C GLN A 34 -35.17 18.00 -43.72
N VAL A 35 -34.54 19.17 -43.77
CA VAL A 35 -33.49 19.58 -42.81
C VAL A 35 -34.08 20.17 -41.53
N LEU A 36 -35.26 20.83 -41.57
CA LEU A 36 -36.01 21.23 -40.36
C LEU A 36 -36.66 20.04 -39.64
N GLY A 37 -36.86 18.92 -40.35
CA GLY A 37 -37.15 17.60 -39.79
C GLY A 37 -35.92 16.89 -39.22
N CYS A 38 -34.83 17.63 -38.93
CA CYS A 38 -33.72 17.13 -38.12
C CYS A 38 -34.30 16.57 -36.83
N SER A 39 -34.34 15.25 -36.79
CA SER A 39 -34.92 14.49 -35.72
C SER A 39 -34.17 14.88 -34.44
N PHE A 40 -34.87 15.52 -33.51
CA PHE A 40 -34.48 15.43 -32.12
C PHE A 40 -34.66 13.95 -31.75
N VAL A 41 -33.63 13.15 -31.98
CA VAL A 41 -33.50 11.86 -31.32
C VAL A 41 -33.25 12.23 -29.87
N LEU A 42 -34.30 12.19 -29.05
CA LEU A 42 -34.09 12.03 -27.62
C LEU A 42 -33.37 10.69 -27.49
N ALA A 43 -32.06 10.73 -27.24
CA ALA A 43 -31.37 9.55 -26.77
C ALA A 43 -32.04 9.20 -25.44
N ASP A 44 -32.84 8.14 -25.44
CA ASP A 44 -33.38 7.56 -24.21
C ASP A 44 -32.18 6.92 -23.50
N THR A 45 -31.55 7.69 -22.60
CA THR A 45 -30.39 7.20 -21.87
C THR A 45 -30.87 6.27 -20.77
N THR A 46 -30.45 5.01 -20.84
CA THR A 46 -30.81 4.00 -19.85
C THR A 46 -30.05 4.29 -18.54
N PRO A 47 -30.74 4.38 -17.40
CA PRO A 47 -30.09 4.68 -16.13
C PRO A 47 -29.06 3.59 -15.79
N ASN A 48 -27.89 4.00 -15.32
CA ASN A 48 -26.82 3.09 -14.93
C ASN A 48 -26.03 3.66 -13.73
N ALA A 49 -24.97 2.96 -13.33
CA ALA A 49 -24.06 3.40 -12.29
C ALA A 49 -22.63 2.93 -12.61
N SER A 50 -21.63 3.63 -12.09
CA SER A 50 -20.21 3.31 -12.26
C SER A 50 -19.54 3.19 -10.89
N PRO A 51 -19.70 2.07 -10.18
CA PRO A 51 -19.23 1.96 -8.81
C PRO A 51 -17.71 2.10 -8.71
N THR A 52 -17.24 2.88 -7.74
CA THR A 52 -15.81 3.06 -7.44
C THR A 52 -15.51 2.81 -5.97
N ALA A 53 -14.25 2.53 -5.66
CA ALA A 53 -13.78 2.40 -4.28
C ALA A 53 -12.43 3.07 -4.07
N VAL A 54 -12.29 3.72 -2.91
CA VAL A 54 -11.01 4.25 -2.41
C VAL A 54 -10.67 3.53 -1.11
N PHE A 55 -9.48 2.95 -1.04
CA PHE A 55 -8.96 2.24 0.12
C PHE A 55 -7.87 3.06 0.79
N LYS A 56 -7.95 3.22 2.10
CA LYS A 56 -6.94 3.87 2.93
C LYS A 56 -6.29 2.86 3.85
N ASP A 57 -4.99 2.63 3.65
CA ASP A 57 -4.20 1.72 4.48
C ASP A 57 -3.84 2.34 5.85
N ALA A 58 -3.20 1.57 6.72
CA ALA A 58 -2.76 2.02 8.04
C ALA A 58 -1.72 3.15 7.99
N ALA A 59 -0.95 3.26 6.90
CA ALA A 59 0.01 4.36 6.69
C ALA A 59 -0.67 5.62 6.14
N GLY A 60 -1.95 5.53 5.78
CA GLY A 60 -2.75 6.61 5.22
C GLY A 60 -2.64 6.77 3.70
N ASN A 61 -2.01 5.82 3.01
CA ASN A 61 -1.95 5.82 1.55
C ASN A 61 -3.30 5.42 0.96
N GLU A 62 -3.64 6.03 -0.19
CA GLU A 62 -4.87 5.76 -0.90
C GLU A 62 -4.64 4.85 -2.11
N HIS A 63 -5.54 3.88 -2.30
CA HIS A 63 -5.58 2.97 -3.45
C HIS A 63 -6.98 3.01 -4.08
N GLN A 64 -7.06 2.81 -5.41
CA GLN A 64 -8.29 2.90 -6.17
C GLN A 64 -8.72 1.52 -6.67
N ASP A 65 -10.04 1.28 -6.69
CA ASP A 65 -10.77 0.17 -7.33
C ASP A 65 -10.47 -1.26 -6.86
N SER A 66 -9.30 -1.51 -6.29
CA SER A 66 -8.93 -2.77 -5.66
C SER A 66 -7.86 -2.55 -4.60
N PHE A 67 -7.70 -3.51 -3.71
CA PHE A 67 -6.68 -3.47 -2.67
C PHE A 67 -6.08 -4.84 -2.41
N GLU A 68 -4.75 -4.87 -2.27
CA GLU A 68 -4.02 -6.03 -1.77
C GLU A 68 -3.04 -5.54 -0.70
N GLY A 69 -3.15 -6.08 0.52
CA GLY A 69 -2.32 -5.56 1.61
C GLY A 69 -2.64 -6.09 2.99
N SER A 70 -2.12 -5.37 3.98
CA SER A 70 -2.34 -5.64 5.40
C SER A 70 -3.68 -5.11 5.86
N ALA A 71 -4.31 -5.83 6.77
CA ALA A 71 -5.43 -5.32 7.57
C ALA A 71 -4.91 -4.51 8.79
N PRO A 72 -5.72 -3.62 9.37
CA PRO A 72 -7.02 -3.16 8.86
C PRO A 72 -6.87 -2.18 7.68
N VAL A 73 -7.84 -2.18 6.77
CA VAL A 73 -7.93 -1.19 5.68
C VAL A 73 -9.34 -0.61 5.64
N THR A 74 -9.46 0.71 5.52
CA THR A 74 -10.78 1.37 5.42
C THR A 74 -11.09 1.69 3.96
N ALA A 75 -12.25 1.25 3.49
CA ALA A 75 -12.70 1.48 2.13
C ALA A 75 -13.91 2.43 2.10
N SER A 76 -13.93 3.33 1.13
CA SER A 76 -15.06 4.18 0.78
C SER A 76 -15.58 3.79 -0.59
N PHE A 77 -16.84 3.38 -0.66
CA PHE A 77 -17.52 2.95 -1.89
C PHE A 77 -18.51 4.02 -2.33
N LYS A 78 -18.57 4.25 -3.64
CA LYS A 78 -19.53 5.18 -4.26
C LYS A 78 -20.22 4.52 -5.44
N ALA A 79 -21.53 4.68 -5.56
CA ALA A 79 -22.28 4.07 -6.66
C ALA A 79 -22.08 4.82 -7.98
N ASN A 80 -21.95 6.15 -7.92
CA ASN A 80 -21.84 7.06 -9.06
C ASN A 80 -22.93 6.79 -10.14
N PRO A 81 -24.22 7.04 -9.83
CA PRO A 81 -25.31 6.87 -10.78
C PRO A 81 -25.17 7.82 -11.99
N GLN A 82 -25.63 7.37 -13.16
CA GLN A 82 -25.67 8.15 -14.40
C GLN A 82 -27.04 7.97 -15.07
N ASP A 83 -27.46 8.98 -15.83
CA ASP A 83 -28.71 8.94 -16.61
C ASP A 83 -29.98 8.68 -15.78
N ILE A 84 -30.02 9.17 -14.54
CA ILE A 84 -31.12 8.90 -13.58
C ILE A 84 -32.30 9.89 -13.67
N VAL A 85 -32.33 10.80 -14.65
CA VAL A 85 -33.41 11.79 -14.74
C VAL A 85 -34.74 11.08 -14.99
N GLY A 86 -35.72 11.26 -14.10
CA GLY A 86 -37.00 10.57 -14.15
C GLY A 86 -36.99 9.16 -13.54
N TRP A 87 -35.86 8.70 -13.01
CA TRP A 87 -35.70 7.42 -12.34
C TRP A 87 -35.44 7.61 -10.84
N THR A 88 -36.02 6.74 -10.03
CA THR A 88 -35.65 6.60 -8.61
C THR A 88 -34.68 5.43 -8.47
N ALA A 89 -33.48 5.69 -7.97
CA ALA A 89 -32.43 4.69 -7.79
C ALA A 89 -32.42 4.12 -6.36
N TYR A 90 -32.25 2.81 -6.26
CA TYR A 90 -32.03 2.06 -5.02
C TYR A 90 -30.76 1.24 -5.14
N TYR A 91 -29.94 1.27 -4.09
CA TYR A 91 -28.63 0.61 -4.08
C TYR A 91 -28.62 -0.53 -3.07
N GLU A 92 -27.88 -1.57 -3.40
CA GLU A 92 -27.62 -2.71 -2.53
C GLU A 92 -26.16 -3.12 -2.69
N TRP A 93 -25.32 -2.72 -1.74
CA TRP A 93 -23.94 -3.17 -1.63
C TRP A 93 -23.90 -4.49 -0.86
N ARG A 94 -23.29 -5.51 -1.45
CA ARG A 94 -23.17 -6.85 -0.87
C ARG A 94 -21.71 -7.22 -0.72
N PHE A 95 -21.30 -7.55 0.50
CA PHE A 95 -19.92 -7.91 0.84
C PHE A 95 -19.85 -9.40 1.10
N PHE A 96 -18.93 -10.09 0.42
CA PHE A 96 -18.73 -11.52 0.56
C PHE A 96 -17.27 -11.82 0.92
N HIS A 97 -17.06 -12.94 1.61
CA HIS A 97 -15.73 -13.42 2.01
C HIS A 97 -15.42 -14.75 1.33
N GLY A 98 -14.21 -14.89 0.80
CA GLY A 98 -13.76 -16.05 0.04
C GLY A 98 -14.75 -16.44 -1.06
N ASN A 99 -15.15 -17.72 -1.04
CA ASN A 99 -16.10 -18.29 -1.99
C ASN A 99 -17.53 -18.37 -1.42
N GLU A 100 -17.83 -17.64 -0.35
CA GLU A 100 -19.16 -17.63 0.25
C GLU A 100 -20.20 -17.05 -0.73
N VAL A 101 -21.34 -17.73 -0.82
CA VAL A 101 -22.46 -17.33 -1.68
C VAL A 101 -23.34 -16.30 -0.99
N LYS A 102 -23.40 -16.32 0.35
CA LYS A 102 -24.18 -15.37 1.15
C LYS A 102 -23.32 -14.17 1.53
N PRO A 103 -23.79 -12.93 1.39
CA PRO A 103 -23.05 -11.78 1.87
C PRO A 103 -23.03 -11.76 3.41
N TYR A 104 -21.89 -11.41 4.00
CA TYR A 104 -21.76 -11.21 5.44
C TYR A 104 -22.22 -9.80 5.86
N LEU A 105 -22.28 -8.86 4.91
CA LEU A 105 -22.75 -7.50 5.13
C LEU A 105 -23.54 -7.02 3.90
N GLN A 106 -24.66 -6.34 4.17
CA GLN A 106 -25.48 -5.66 3.16
C GLN A 106 -25.71 -4.22 3.60
N ARG A 107 -25.63 -3.29 2.64
CA ARG A 107 -25.80 -1.83 2.82
C ARG A 107 -26.67 -1.29 1.70
N TYR A 108 -27.47 -0.26 1.97
CA TYR A 108 -28.48 0.25 1.03
C TYR A 108 -28.29 1.73 0.68
N GLU A 109 -27.27 2.35 1.25
CA GLU A 109 -26.84 3.71 0.98
C GLU A 109 -26.19 3.80 -0.41
N GLU A 110 -26.28 4.97 -1.05
CA GLU A 110 -25.58 5.24 -2.32
C GLU A 110 -24.06 5.15 -2.14
N ASP A 111 -23.56 5.85 -1.12
CA ASP A 111 -22.17 5.84 -0.69
C ASP A 111 -22.07 5.15 0.68
N THR A 112 -21.07 4.28 0.85
CA THR A 112 -20.88 3.57 2.11
C THR A 112 -19.39 3.40 2.44
N GLN A 113 -19.08 3.22 3.73
CA GLN A 113 -17.72 2.96 4.19
C GLN A 113 -17.66 1.70 5.04
N TYR A 114 -16.56 0.97 4.93
CA TYR A 114 -16.33 -0.24 5.71
C TYR A 114 -14.83 -0.46 5.97
N THR A 115 -14.49 -0.86 7.19
CA THR A 115 -13.14 -1.27 7.56
C THR A 115 -13.05 -2.78 7.49
N PHE A 116 -12.16 -3.27 6.63
CA PHE A 116 -11.85 -4.70 6.53
C PHE A 116 -10.78 -5.07 7.54
N ASP A 117 -11.14 -5.96 8.45
CA ASP A 117 -10.32 -6.45 9.56
C ASP A 117 -10.12 -7.97 9.53
N ARG A 118 -10.70 -8.67 8.55
CA ARG A 118 -10.60 -10.12 8.37
C ARG A 118 -9.65 -10.44 7.22
N SER A 119 -8.74 -11.39 7.40
CA SER A 119 -7.82 -11.81 6.33
C SER A 119 -8.54 -12.60 5.23
N GLY A 120 -7.91 -12.69 4.06
CA GLY A 120 -8.38 -13.41 2.89
C GLY A 120 -9.03 -12.51 1.86
N ASN A 121 -9.74 -13.13 0.91
CA ASN A 121 -10.31 -12.41 -0.22
C ASN A 121 -11.71 -11.92 0.12
N HIS A 122 -12.00 -10.66 -0.14
CA HIS A 122 -13.33 -10.09 -0.10
C HIS A 122 -13.72 -9.62 -1.50
N ARG A 123 -15.01 -9.72 -1.79
CA ARG A 123 -15.63 -9.18 -2.98
C ARG A 123 -16.81 -8.32 -2.58
N VAL A 124 -16.89 -7.11 -3.13
CA VAL A 124 -17.97 -6.17 -2.89
C VAL A 124 -18.69 -5.93 -4.21
N ILE A 125 -20.00 -6.17 -4.24
CA ILE A 125 -20.81 -6.08 -5.45
C ILE A 125 -21.92 -5.07 -5.21
N LEU A 126 -22.04 -4.09 -6.10
CA LEU A 126 -23.19 -3.20 -6.17
C LEU A 126 -24.29 -3.86 -7.01
N ARG A 127 -25.51 -3.84 -6.50
CA ARG A 127 -26.73 -4.06 -7.26
C ARG A 127 -27.58 -2.79 -7.20
N ALA A 128 -27.88 -2.20 -8.35
CA ALA A 128 -28.70 -0.99 -8.46
C ALA A 128 -30.05 -1.32 -9.10
N THR A 129 -31.12 -0.76 -8.57
CA THR A 129 -32.48 -0.86 -9.12
C THR A 129 -32.99 0.54 -9.43
N PHE A 130 -33.41 0.78 -10.66
CA PHE A 130 -33.95 2.04 -11.14
C PHE A 130 -35.43 1.85 -11.46
N ILE A 131 -36.29 2.69 -10.87
CA ILE A 131 -37.75 2.60 -11.03
C ILE A 131 -38.28 3.90 -11.62
N SER A 132 -39.10 3.79 -12.67
CA SER A 132 -39.83 4.90 -13.28
C SER A 132 -41.26 4.45 -13.61
N GLY A 133 -42.25 4.92 -12.85
CA GLY A 133 -43.63 4.45 -12.98
C GLY A 133 -43.76 2.94 -12.78
N ASN A 134 -44.11 2.21 -13.85
CA ASN A 134 -44.19 0.75 -13.84
C ASN A 134 -42.91 0.05 -14.34
N ASP A 135 -41.95 0.81 -14.87
CA ASP A 135 -40.71 0.29 -15.40
C ASP A 135 -39.68 0.10 -14.29
N THR A 136 -38.97 -1.03 -14.33
CA THR A 136 -37.93 -1.39 -13.37
C THR A 136 -36.73 -1.96 -14.10
N ILE A 137 -35.57 -1.34 -13.91
CA ILE A 137 -34.29 -1.77 -14.47
C ILE A 137 -33.38 -2.17 -13.32
N ILE A 138 -32.75 -3.33 -13.41
CA ILE A 138 -31.86 -3.86 -12.36
C ILE A 138 -30.51 -4.14 -13.01
N HIS A 139 -29.45 -3.60 -12.41
CA HIS A 139 -28.07 -3.85 -12.79
C HIS A 139 -27.30 -4.47 -11.62
N GLU A 140 -26.46 -5.44 -11.94
CA GLU A 140 -25.45 -5.99 -11.04
C GLU A 140 -24.08 -5.73 -11.67
N TYR A 141 -23.19 -5.12 -10.89
CA TYR A 141 -21.89 -4.64 -11.39
C TYR A 141 -20.75 -5.60 -11.05
N SER A 142 -19.63 -5.43 -11.74
CA SER A 142 -18.40 -6.20 -11.49
C SER A 142 -17.94 -6.07 -10.03
N PRO A 143 -17.39 -7.14 -9.44
CA PRO A 143 -16.94 -7.11 -8.05
C PRO A 143 -15.69 -6.24 -7.88
N ILE A 144 -15.71 -5.40 -6.85
CA ILE A 144 -14.53 -4.74 -6.29
C ILE A 144 -13.84 -5.74 -5.36
N THR A 145 -12.53 -5.95 -5.56
CA THR A 145 -11.78 -7.01 -4.87
C THR A 145 -10.83 -6.45 -3.81
N VAL A 146 -10.77 -7.12 -2.67
CA VAL A 146 -9.89 -6.78 -1.55
C VAL A 146 -9.20 -8.06 -1.08
N SER A 147 -7.88 -8.13 -1.17
CA SER A 147 -7.07 -9.28 -0.75
C SER A 147 -6.26 -8.91 0.48
N LEU A 148 -6.59 -9.52 1.63
CA LEU A 148 -5.96 -9.22 2.89
C LEU A 148 -5.04 -10.34 3.35
N PHE A 149 -3.81 -9.97 3.68
CA PHE A 149 -2.78 -10.90 4.13
C PHE A 149 -3.10 -11.54 5.48
N GLU A 150 -2.63 -12.78 5.68
CA GLU A 150 -2.62 -13.43 7.01
C GLU A 150 -1.72 -12.68 7.99
N SER A 151 -2.06 -12.78 9.27
CA SER A 151 -1.32 -12.06 10.31
C SER A 151 0.09 -12.60 10.52
N ARG A 152 1.00 -11.69 10.84
CA ARG A 152 2.34 -12.01 11.31
C ARG A 152 2.73 -10.97 12.35
N LEU A 153 3.25 -11.42 13.48
CA LEU A 153 3.74 -10.54 14.54
C LEU A 153 5.14 -10.98 14.98
N GLU A 154 6.11 -10.09 14.81
CA GLU A 154 7.49 -10.30 15.22
C GLU A 154 8.01 -9.10 16.01
N LEU A 155 8.59 -9.34 17.18
CA LEU A 155 9.35 -8.33 17.94
C LEU A 155 10.85 -8.67 17.93
N PRO A 156 11.75 -7.69 18.09
CA PRO A 156 13.17 -7.94 18.29
C PRO A 156 13.45 -8.58 19.66
N ASN A 157 14.68 -9.06 19.82
CA ASN A 157 15.21 -9.60 21.09
C ASN A 157 16.15 -8.62 21.80
N ALA A 158 16.60 -7.56 21.12
CA ALA A 158 17.48 -6.55 21.67
C ALA A 158 17.26 -5.20 21.00
N PHE A 159 17.63 -4.12 21.70
CA PHE A 159 17.62 -2.76 21.19
C PHE A 159 18.69 -1.91 21.93
N SER A 160 19.11 -0.82 21.32
CA SER A 160 20.23 0.01 21.77
C SER A 160 19.84 1.50 21.75
N PRO A 161 19.19 2.03 22.79
CA PRO A 161 18.77 3.43 22.86
C PRO A 161 19.97 4.36 23.11
N ASN A 162 20.82 4.52 22.09
CA ASN A 162 22.06 5.30 22.12
C ASN A 162 21.98 6.59 21.27
N GLY A 163 20.89 6.77 20.51
CA GLY A 163 20.63 7.95 19.69
C GLY A 163 21.29 7.91 18.30
N ASP A 164 21.73 6.75 17.83
CA ASP A 164 22.31 6.59 16.48
C ASP A 164 21.26 6.37 15.38
N GLY A 165 19.97 6.27 15.76
CA GLY A 165 18.84 6.01 14.87
C GLY A 165 18.60 4.54 14.56
N ILE A 166 19.44 3.62 15.05
CA ILE A 166 19.41 2.19 14.76
C ILE A 166 18.98 1.43 16.01
N ASN A 167 17.78 0.84 15.97
CA ASN A 167 17.21 0.08 17.08
C ASN A 167 17.15 0.89 18.41
N ASP A 168 16.95 2.21 18.32
CA ASP A 168 16.81 3.06 19.51
C ASP A 168 15.50 2.82 20.28
N VAL A 169 14.49 2.29 19.59
CA VAL A 169 13.17 2.02 20.15
C VAL A 169 12.86 0.53 20.00
N TYR A 170 12.53 -0.11 21.12
CA TYR A 170 11.95 -1.44 21.11
C TYR A 170 10.52 -1.38 20.58
N LYS A 171 10.33 -1.78 19.33
CA LYS A 171 9.04 -1.79 18.65
C LYS A 171 8.84 -3.06 17.82
N VAL A 172 7.63 -3.28 17.35
CA VAL A 172 7.29 -4.37 16.44
C VAL A 172 8.11 -4.25 15.14
N LYS A 173 8.57 -5.38 14.60
CA LYS A 173 9.32 -5.41 13.35
C LYS A 173 8.42 -5.08 12.16
N SER A 174 8.98 -4.41 11.15
CA SER A 174 8.30 -4.07 9.89
C SER A 174 7.82 -5.27 9.07
N SER A 175 8.31 -6.48 9.37
CA SER A 175 7.82 -7.75 8.79
C SER A 175 6.43 -8.14 9.32
N SER A 176 5.94 -7.49 10.38
CA SER A 176 4.64 -7.75 10.97
C SER A 176 3.52 -7.10 10.13
N ARG A 177 2.36 -7.75 10.09
CA ARG A 177 1.23 -7.35 9.23
C ARG A 177 -0.09 -7.91 9.76
N SER A 178 -1.19 -7.28 9.34
CA SER A 178 -2.56 -7.74 9.59
C SER A 178 -2.85 -8.00 11.08
N ILE A 179 -2.44 -7.06 11.93
CA ILE A 179 -2.74 -7.04 13.36
C ILE A 179 -3.82 -6.00 13.60
N ILE A 180 -4.93 -6.44 14.19
CA ILE A 180 -6.14 -5.63 14.37
C ILE A 180 -6.36 -5.20 15.83
N GLU A 181 -5.76 -5.94 16.78
CA GLU A 181 -5.68 -5.54 18.19
C GLU A 181 -4.25 -5.78 18.69
N PHE A 182 -3.72 -4.87 19.51
CA PHE A 182 -2.37 -4.98 20.04
C PHE A 182 -2.29 -4.35 21.43
N HIS A 183 -1.58 -5.02 22.34
CA HIS A 183 -1.28 -4.49 23.66
C HIS A 183 0.04 -5.08 24.15
N ALA A 184 0.94 -4.23 24.62
CA ALA A 184 2.25 -4.66 25.09
C ALA A 184 2.68 -3.96 26.37
N LYS A 185 3.42 -4.69 27.20
CA LYS A 185 3.95 -4.24 28.50
C LYS A 185 5.41 -4.63 28.64
N ILE A 186 6.20 -3.73 29.19
CA ILE A 186 7.58 -3.98 29.61
C ILE A 186 7.66 -4.05 31.12
N TYR A 187 8.38 -5.03 31.63
CA TYR A 187 8.67 -5.23 33.04
C TYR A 187 10.19 -5.28 33.29
N ASN A 188 10.60 -4.81 34.46
CA ASN A 188 11.95 -5.09 34.97
C ASN A 188 12.02 -6.49 35.60
N ARG A 189 13.22 -6.84 36.07
CA ARG A 189 13.50 -8.15 36.70
C ARG A 189 12.73 -8.43 37.99
N TRP A 190 12.21 -7.38 38.62
CA TRP A 190 11.43 -7.49 39.86
C TRP A 190 9.92 -7.52 39.60
N GLY A 191 9.49 -7.57 38.34
CA GLY A 191 8.06 -7.63 37.97
C GLY A 191 7.36 -6.26 38.01
N GLN A 192 8.09 -5.15 38.16
CA GLN A 192 7.52 -3.82 38.06
C GLN A 192 7.34 -3.45 36.58
N LYS A 193 6.11 -3.04 36.21
CA LYS A 193 5.80 -2.51 34.88
C LYS A 193 6.49 -1.17 34.68
N LEU A 194 7.27 -1.06 33.60
CA LEU A 194 7.99 0.15 33.23
C LEU A 194 7.31 0.91 32.10
N TYR A 195 6.69 0.19 31.16
CA TYR A 195 6.10 0.78 29.98
C TYR A 195 4.92 -0.05 29.48
N GLU A 196 3.96 0.59 28.83
CA GLU A 196 2.77 -0.05 28.26
C GLU A 196 2.32 0.76 27.04
N TRP A 197 1.90 0.07 25.98
CA TRP A 197 1.38 0.71 24.77
C TRP A 197 0.42 -0.20 24.01
N ASP A 198 -0.50 0.42 23.26
CA ASP A 198 -1.66 -0.23 22.63
C ASP A 198 -1.63 -0.19 21.09
N SER A 199 -0.61 0.43 20.49
CA SER A 199 -0.49 0.53 19.04
C SER A 199 0.73 -0.25 18.53
N ILE A 200 0.58 -0.91 17.37
CA ILE A 200 1.68 -1.60 16.70
C ILE A 200 2.83 -0.65 16.30
N ASP A 201 2.51 0.62 16.06
CA ASP A 201 3.49 1.67 15.70
C ASP A 201 4.19 2.27 16.92
N GLY A 202 3.71 1.96 18.12
CA GLY A 202 4.32 2.38 19.37
C GLY A 202 5.57 1.55 19.71
N GLY A 203 6.28 1.99 20.75
CA GLY A 203 7.46 1.28 21.23
C GLY A 203 8.09 1.94 22.43
N TRP A 204 9.03 1.22 23.04
CA TRP A 204 9.72 1.65 24.24
C TRP A 204 11.15 2.13 23.95
N ASP A 205 11.48 3.34 24.36
CA ASP A 205 12.79 3.99 24.15
C ASP A 205 13.82 3.67 25.25
N GLY A 206 13.50 2.75 26.17
CA GLY A 206 14.40 2.42 27.28
C GLY A 206 14.40 3.46 28.41
N LYS A 207 13.33 4.25 28.56
CA LYS A 207 13.14 5.17 29.70
C LYS A 207 12.02 4.72 30.63
N PHE A 208 12.12 5.09 31.90
CA PHE A 208 11.08 4.98 32.91
C PHE A 208 10.98 6.29 33.68
N HIS A 209 9.79 6.89 33.73
CA HIS A 209 9.57 8.23 34.29
C HIS A 209 10.56 9.29 33.76
N GLY A 210 10.82 9.26 32.45
CA GLY A 210 11.72 10.19 31.77
C GLY A 210 13.23 9.92 31.98
N LYS A 211 13.59 8.95 32.82
CA LYS A 211 14.99 8.58 33.09
C LYS A 211 15.37 7.30 32.37
N ASP A 212 16.61 7.25 31.90
CA ASP A 212 17.19 6.06 31.31
C ASP A 212 17.24 4.90 32.31
N VAL A 213 16.73 3.74 31.90
CA VAL A 213 16.88 2.52 32.71
C VAL A 213 18.24 1.86 32.44
N ALA A 214 18.70 1.07 33.41
CA ALA A 214 19.99 0.40 33.33
C ALA A 214 20.05 -0.57 32.13
N GLN A 215 21.24 -0.75 31.57
CA GLN A 215 21.49 -1.86 30.65
C GLN A 215 21.14 -3.19 31.32
N GLY A 216 20.56 -4.11 30.55
CA GLY A 216 20.30 -5.46 31.01
C GLY A 216 19.10 -6.11 30.36
N VAL A 217 18.60 -7.12 31.06
CA VAL A 217 17.48 -7.95 30.62
C VAL A 217 16.17 -7.42 31.22
N TYR A 218 15.20 -7.19 30.36
CA TYR A 218 13.82 -6.82 30.67
C TYR A 218 12.87 -7.87 30.12
N TYR A 219 11.58 -7.81 30.46
CA TYR A 219 10.58 -8.75 29.98
C TYR A 219 9.48 -8.01 29.24
N VAL A 220 9.13 -8.52 28.06
CA VAL A 220 7.98 -8.05 27.29
C VAL A 220 6.84 -9.07 27.39
N VAL A 221 5.63 -8.56 27.59
CA VAL A 221 4.38 -9.31 27.46
C VAL A 221 3.56 -8.63 26.38
N VAL A 222 3.21 -9.36 25.33
CA VAL A 222 2.36 -8.87 24.24
C VAL A 222 1.14 -9.77 24.08
N GLU A 223 -0.01 -9.14 23.97
CA GLU A 223 -1.28 -9.74 23.58
C GLU A 223 -1.75 -9.05 22.31
N ALA A 224 -2.07 -9.83 21.27
CA ALA A 224 -2.54 -9.26 20.00
C ALA A 224 -3.51 -10.20 19.29
N LEU A 225 -4.35 -9.63 18.43
CA LEU A 225 -5.26 -10.35 17.55
C LEU A 225 -4.91 -10.05 16.09
N GLY A 226 -4.68 -11.12 15.32
CA GLY A 226 -4.52 -11.05 13.88
C GLY A 226 -5.86 -11.03 13.15
N ALA A 227 -5.87 -10.46 11.95
CA ALA A 227 -7.04 -10.43 11.06
C ALA A 227 -7.54 -11.84 10.64
N ASP A 228 -6.70 -12.85 10.77
CA ASP A 228 -7.01 -14.27 10.59
C ASP A 228 -7.65 -14.91 11.83
N GLY A 229 -7.94 -14.13 12.88
CA GLY A 229 -8.43 -14.62 14.17
C GLY A 229 -7.35 -15.23 15.06
N LYS A 230 -6.08 -15.23 14.61
CA LYS A 230 -4.96 -15.78 15.37
C LYS A 230 -4.65 -14.90 16.57
N ARG A 231 -4.65 -15.51 17.76
CA ARG A 231 -4.24 -14.84 19.00
C ARG A 231 -2.75 -15.00 19.22
N TYR A 232 -2.07 -13.89 19.48
CA TYR A 232 -0.66 -13.86 19.88
C TYR A 232 -0.58 -13.60 21.38
N SER A 233 0.13 -14.48 22.10
CA SER A 233 0.53 -14.27 23.49
C SER A 233 2.04 -14.47 23.58
N ILE A 234 2.79 -13.39 23.50
CA ILE A 234 4.25 -13.41 23.48
C ILE A 234 4.75 -12.98 24.85
N LYS A 235 5.55 -13.85 25.49
CA LYS A 235 6.25 -13.55 26.74
C LYS A 235 7.71 -13.93 26.57
N ARG A 236 8.61 -12.95 26.62
CA ARG A 236 10.05 -13.20 26.43
C ARG A 236 10.91 -12.14 27.09
N ASP A 237 12.18 -12.46 27.26
CA ASP A 237 13.20 -11.51 27.62
C ASP A 237 13.60 -10.61 26.43
N ILE A 238 14.05 -9.40 26.74
CA ILE A 238 14.60 -8.42 25.80
C ILE A 238 15.89 -7.83 26.39
N ASN A 239 16.90 -7.64 25.56
CA ASN A 239 18.18 -7.06 25.96
C ASN A 239 18.24 -5.57 25.61
N LEU A 240 18.42 -4.72 26.62
CA LEU A 240 18.71 -3.30 26.44
C LEU A 240 20.22 -3.10 26.56
N LEU A 241 20.83 -2.61 25.49
CA LEU A 241 22.28 -2.39 25.40
C LEU A 241 22.60 -0.89 25.48
N ARG A 242 23.60 -0.50 26.29
CA ARG A 242 24.12 0.86 26.36
C ARG A 242 25.65 0.83 26.40
N ASN A 243 26.30 1.73 25.67
CA ASN A 243 27.76 1.82 25.75
C ASN A 243 28.18 2.24 27.16
N HIS A 244 29.11 1.50 27.75
CA HIS A 244 29.79 1.94 28.96
C HIS A 244 30.72 3.09 28.59
N THR A 245 30.33 4.33 28.88
CA THR A 245 31.33 5.37 29.12
C THR A 245 32.04 4.98 30.42
N VAL A 246 33.16 4.26 30.30
CA VAL A 246 34.15 4.22 31.38
C VAL A 246 34.54 5.68 31.61
N ALA A 247 34.08 6.25 32.72
CA ALA A 247 34.55 7.53 33.18
C ALA A 247 36.08 7.45 33.21
N ALA A 248 36.74 8.22 32.36
CA ALA A 248 38.18 8.41 32.37
C ALA A 248 38.52 9.15 33.68
N GLY A 249 38.57 8.40 34.77
CA GLY A 249 38.82 8.86 36.12
C GLY A 249 39.96 8.07 36.74
N TYR A 250 41.10 8.05 36.07
CA TYR A 250 42.38 7.82 36.74
C TYR A 250 43.19 9.11 36.64
N GLY A 251 43.30 9.78 37.79
CA GLY A 251 43.99 11.04 37.96
C GLY A 251 45.44 10.95 37.49
N ARG A 252 45.82 11.87 36.61
CA ARG A 252 47.22 12.28 36.48
C ARG A 252 47.36 13.55 37.31
N ALA A 253 47.97 13.40 38.48
CA ALA A 253 48.50 14.53 39.22
C ALA A 253 49.50 15.28 38.32
N ALA A 254 49.24 16.55 38.08
CA ALA A 254 50.19 17.44 37.44
C ALA A 254 51.38 17.62 38.41
N VAL A 255 52.53 17.05 38.06
CA VAL A 255 53.80 17.46 38.65
C VAL A 255 54.25 18.68 37.85
N GLU A 256 54.04 19.84 38.46
CA GLU A 256 54.62 21.09 38.02
C GLU A 256 56.12 21.05 38.27
N ASN A 257 56.92 21.08 37.21
CA ASN A 257 58.34 21.37 37.29
C ASN A 257 58.67 22.54 36.38
N ARG A 258 59.06 23.63 37.04
CA ARG A 258 59.63 24.85 36.50
C ARG A 258 61.14 24.68 36.39
N ALA A 259 61.70 24.89 35.20
CA ALA A 259 63.07 25.37 35.02
C ALA A 259 63.23 26.01 33.63
N GLU A 260 63.79 27.21 33.60
CA GLU A 260 64.10 28.04 32.44
C GLU A 260 65.47 27.67 31.80
N VAL A 261 65.69 28.27 30.61
CA VAL A 261 66.97 28.53 29.88
C VAL A 261 67.51 27.34 29.05
N GLY A 262 67.87 27.43 27.76
CA GLY A 262 67.91 28.53 26.78
C GLY A 262 68.62 28.07 25.47
N SER A 263 68.39 28.85 24.40
CA SER A 263 69.22 29.13 23.19
C SER A 263 69.62 28.04 22.16
N GLY A 264 69.22 28.31 20.89
CA GLY A 264 69.96 28.14 19.62
C GLY A 264 70.12 26.71 19.08
N HIS A 265 70.23 26.41 17.79
CA HIS A 265 70.16 27.12 16.51
C HIS A 265 70.13 26.00 15.42
N ASP A 266 69.71 26.34 14.21
CA ASP A 266 70.02 25.69 12.91
C ASP A 266 69.24 24.44 12.43
N GLU A 267 68.18 24.74 11.67
CA GLU A 267 68.05 24.49 10.22
C GLU A 267 69.00 23.47 9.56
N TYR A 268 68.44 22.34 9.07
CA TYR A 268 68.85 21.70 7.81
C TYR A 268 67.67 20.94 7.18
N ALA A 269 67.23 21.38 6.01
CA ALA A 269 66.35 20.65 5.11
C ALA A 269 67.19 19.97 4.02
N VAL A 270 66.99 18.66 3.78
CA VAL A 270 67.49 17.99 2.58
C VAL A 270 66.48 16.94 2.06
N ALA A 271 65.97 17.26 0.86
CA ALA A 271 65.59 16.43 -0.29
C ALA A 271 64.87 15.06 -0.13
N LEU A 272 63.70 15.00 -0.79
CA LEU A 272 63.00 13.78 -1.22
C LEU A 272 63.81 13.01 -2.29
N PRO A 273 63.58 11.69 -2.42
CA PRO A 273 63.18 11.20 -3.73
C PRO A 273 61.92 10.32 -3.69
N SER A 274 61.22 10.38 -4.82
CA SER A 274 59.97 9.74 -5.17
C SER A 274 60.10 8.24 -5.46
N THR A 275 58.93 7.60 -5.58
CA THR A 275 58.65 6.33 -6.28
C THR A 275 59.06 5.08 -5.48
N ILE A 276 58.34 3.95 -5.44
CA ILE A 276 57.31 3.33 -6.28
C ILE A 276 56.53 2.36 -5.36
N GLY A 277 55.22 2.21 -5.56
CA GLY A 277 54.43 1.15 -4.95
C GLY A 277 54.50 -0.14 -5.76
N GLU A 278 54.54 -1.29 -5.08
CA GLU A 278 54.18 -2.58 -5.68
C GLU A 278 53.33 -3.43 -4.73
N THR A 279 52.23 -3.87 -5.31
CA THR A 279 51.14 -4.66 -4.76
C THR A 279 51.47 -6.14 -4.92
N TYR A 280 51.32 -6.93 -3.85
CA TYR A 280 51.60 -8.38 -3.90
C TYR A 280 50.50 -9.16 -4.62
N HIS A 281 50.95 -10.06 -5.49
CA HIS A 281 50.21 -11.03 -6.29
C HIS A 281 49.51 -12.12 -5.46
N LEU A 282 48.28 -12.47 -5.87
CA LEU A 282 47.60 -13.74 -5.54
C LEU A 282 47.94 -14.80 -6.61
N PRO A 283 48.23 -16.07 -6.25
CA PRO A 283 48.39 -17.13 -7.22
C PRO A 283 47.06 -17.83 -7.57
N ILE A 284 46.91 -18.07 -8.87
CA ILE A 284 45.83 -18.79 -9.54
C ILE A 284 46.04 -20.31 -9.36
N GLY A 285 44.99 -21.03 -8.96
CA GLY A 285 44.92 -22.49 -8.90
C GLY A 285 43.75 -23.03 -9.73
N LYS A 286 44.02 -24.06 -10.52
CA LYS A 286 43.25 -24.54 -11.69
C LYS A 286 41.88 -25.20 -11.41
N VAL A 287 41.06 -25.08 -12.45
CA VAL A 287 39.80 -25.77 -12.78
C VAL A 287 39.95 -27.30 -12.86
N GLN A 288 38.94 -28.03 -12.37
CA GLN A 288 38.56 -29.35 -12.88
C GLN A 288 37.04 -29.42 -13.06
N SER A 289 36.61 -29.76 -14.27
CA SER A 289 35.23 -29.96 -14.67
C SER A 289 34.75 -31.38 -14.32
N ARG A 290 33.52 -31.50 -13.82
CA ARG A 290 32.70 -32.71 -13.98
C ARG A 290 31.28 -32.34 -14.35
N HIS A 291 30.85 -32.84 -15.50
CA HIS A 291 29.46 -33.01 -15.87
C HIS A 291 28.77 -33.94 -14.87
N VAL A 292 27.58 -33.55 -14.41
CA VAL A 292 26.57 -34.49 -13.90
C VAL A 292 25.23 -34.09 -14.51
N GLY A 293 24.68 -35.00 -15.30
CA GLY A 293 23.41 -34.86 -15.99
C GLY A 293 22.20 -35.02 -15.06
N THR A 294 21.09 -34.49 -15.57
CA THR A 294 19.72 -34.60 -15.10
C THR A 294 19.21 -36.04 -15.00
N VAL A 295 18.54 -36.39 -13.89
CA VAL A 295 17.50 -37.45 -13.82
C VAL A 295 16.46 -37.10 -12.74
N PHE A 296 15.21 -36.89 -13.18
CA PHE A 296 13.98 -36.93 -12.37
C PHE A 296 13.58 -38.39 -12.06
N PRO A 297 12.92 -38.68 -10.94
CA PRO A 297 12.06 -39.85 -10.82
C PRO A 297 10.56 -39.50 -10.73
N PRO A 298 9.68 -40.45 -11.09
CA PRO A 298 8.28 -40.20 -11.42
C PRO A 298 7.30 -40.37 -10.25
N TRP A 299 6.10 -39.85 -10.50
CA TRP A 299 4.83 -40.08 -9.81
C TRP A 299 4.57 -41.55 -9.45
N ARG A 300 4.01 -41.78 -8.26
CA ARG A 300 3.19 -42.96 -7.94
C ARG A 300 1.95 -42.53 -7.16
N ASP A 301 0.82 -42.87 -7.74
CA ASP A 301 -0.46 -43.07 -7.08
C ASP A 301 -0.37 -44.23 -6.09
N CYS A 302 -1.10 -44.13 -4.96
CA CYS A 302 -1.89 -45.19 -4.30
C CYS A 302 -2.48 -44.69 -2.97
N CYS A 303 -3.78 -44.37 -3.00
CA CYS A 303 -4.87 -44.77 -2.10
C CYS A 303 -6.09 -43.86 -2.32
#